data_AF-A0A1Q8CTL9-F1
#
_entry.id   AF-A0A1Q8CTL9-F1
#
_cell.length_a   1.000
_cell.length_b   1.000
_cell.length_c   1.000
_cell.angle_alpha   90.00
_cell.angle_beta   90.00
_cell.angle_gamma   90.00
#
_symmetry.space_group_name_H-M   'P 1'
#
loop_
_entity.id
_entity.type
_entity.pdbx_description
1 polymer ?
#
loop_
_entity_poly.entity_id
_entity_poly.type
_entity_poly.pdbx_seq_one_letter_code
_entity_poly.pdbx_strand_id
1 'polypeptide(L)'
;MGEDERRAAHHRLRVARAGLLDRADVIDGGVRRLLARLDLTRTDEEHERVIDALMGVCRAADALRALARGDIDEADEATCSMAHYARRALG
;
A
#
# COMPACT_ATOMS: atom_id res chain seq x y z
N MET A 1 -15.15 31.92 0.99
CA MET A 1 -14.19 31.07 0.25
C MET A 1 -14.15 31.50 -1.20
N GLY A 2 -13.08 32.20 -1.59
CA GLY A 2 -12.87 32.78 -2.92
C GLY A 2 -12.52 31.73 -3.99
N GLU A 3 -12.69 32.07 -5.27
CA GLU A 3 -12.41 31.16 -6.39
C GLU A 3 -10.93 30.73 -6.45
N ASP A 4 -10.02 31.61 -6.03
CA ASP A 4 -8.59 31.31 -5.97
C ASP A 4 -8.23 30.31 -4.87
N GLU A 5 -8.92 30.38 -3.73
CA GLU A 5 -8.75 29.40 -2.64
C GLU A 5 -9.23 28.00 -3.07
N ARG A 6 -10.33 27.93 -3.83
CA ARG A 6 -10.83 26.66 -4.38
C ARG A 6 -9.86 26.08 -5.41
N ARG A 7 -9.31 26.91 -6.30
CA ARG A 7 -8.30 26.49 -7.28
C ARG A 7 -7.04 25.96 -6.60
N ALA A 8 -6.54 26.67 -5.57
CA ALA A 8 -5.39 26.24 -4.80
C ALA A 8 -5.65 24.94 -4.01
N ALA A 9 -6.85 24.77 -3.44
CA ALA A 9 -7.24 23.54 -2.76
C ALA A 9 -7.30 22.34 -3.71
N HIS A 10 -7.94 22.49 -4.88
CA HIS A 10 -7.99 21.43 -5.89
C HIS A 10 -6.60 21.06 -6.42
N HIS A 11 -5.72 22.06 -6.63
CA HIS A 11 -4.35 21.79 -7.04
C HIS A 11 -3.59 20.96 -5.99
N ARG A 12 -3.68 21.36 -4.71
CA ARG A 12 -3.06 20.61 -3.60
C ARG A 12 -3.58 19.18 -3.51
N LEU A 13 -4.89 18.99 -3.63
CA LEU A 13 -5.51 17.66 -3.63
C LEU A 13 -4.97 16.79 -4.78
N ARG A 14 -4.89 17.36 -5.99
CA ARG A 14 -4.37 16.64 -7.16
C ARG A 14 -2.91 16.22 -6.99
N VAL A 15 -2.06 17.11 -6.45
CA VAL A 15 -0.66 16.80 -6.16
C VAL A 15 -0.53 15.73 -5.09
N ALA A 16 -1.33 15.82 -4.02
CA ALA A 16 -1.35 14.80 -2.97
C ALA A 16 -1.76 13.42 -3.50
N ARG A 17 -2.81 13.37 -4.34
CA ARG A 17 -3.26 12.12 -4.99
C ARG A 17 -2.18 11.49 -5.86
N ALA A 18 -1.49 12.30 -6.68
CA ALA A 18 -0.38 11.82 -7.49
C ALA A 18 0.74 11.23 -6.61
N GLY A 19 1.11 11.93 -5.53
CA GLY A 19 2.15 11.45 -4.61
C GLY A 19 1.79 10.15 -3.87
N LEU A 20 0.51 9.88 -3.62
CA LEU A 20 0.05 8.61 -3.05
C LEU A 20 0.19 7.46 -4.06
N LEU A 21 -0.20 7.68 -5.32
CA LEU A 21 -0.09 6.69 -6.39
C LEU A 21 1.37 6.36 -6.70
N ASP A 22 2.23 7.37 -6.81
CA ASP A 22 3.67 7.16 -7.04
C ASP A 22 4.30 6.29 -5.94
N ARG A 23 3.90 6.50 -4.68
CA ARG A 23 4.36 5.68 -3.55
C ARG A 23 3.84 4.25 -3.63
N ALA A 24 2.58 4.05 -3.98
CA ALA A 24 2.01 2.72 -4.18
C ALA A 24 2.78 1.94 -5.27
N ASP A 25 3.11 2.59 -6.38
CA ASP A 25 3.86 1.99 -7.49
C ASP A 25 5.30 1.63 -7.10
N VAL A 26 5.96 2.48 -6.30
CA VAL A 26 7.29 2.18 -5.75
C VAL A 26 7.25 0.94 -4.85
N ILE A 27 6.21 0.82 -4.01
CA ILE A 27 6.02 -0.34 -3.12
C ILE A 27 5.82 -1.61 -3.95
N ASP A 28 4.90 -1.59 -4.91
CA ASP A 28 4.66 -2.72 -5.82
C ASP A 28 5.92 -3.15 -6.56
N GLY A 29 6.68 -2.18 -7.09
CA GLY A 29 7.95 -2.44 -7.74
C GLY A 29 8.96 -3.10 -6.79
N GLY A 30 8.97 -2.69 -5.52
CA GLY A 30 9.76 -3.32 -4.46
C GLY A 30 9.38 -4.78 -4.21
N VAL A 31 8.08 -5.04 -4.00
CA VAL A 31 7.55 -6.38 -3.76
C VAL A 31 7.85 -7.31 -4.95
N ARG A 32 7.61 -6.87 -6.18
CA ARG A 32 7.91 -7.66 -7.39
C ARG A 32 9.38 -8.06 -7.47
N ARG A 33 10.31 -7.15 -7.13
CA ARG A 33 11.75 -7.44 -7.10
C ARG A 33 12.12 -8.44 -6.00
N LEU A 34 11.44 -8.41 -4.86
CA LEU A 34 11.65 -9.37 -3.78
C LEU A 34 11.10 -10.75 -4.13
N LEU A 35 9.87 -10.82 -4.66
CA LEU A 35 9.25 -12.07 -5.13
C LEU A 35 10.08 -12.75 -6.21
N ALA A 36 10.66 -11.99 -7.16
CA ALA A 36 11.53 -12.54 -8.20
C ALA A 36 12.82 -13.18 -7.65
N ARG A 37 13.19 -12.91 -6.40
CA ARG A 37 14.38 -13.44 -5.74
C ARG A 37 14.06 -14.51 -4.69
N LEU A 38 12.78 -14.73 -4.41
CA LEU A 38 12.33 -15.74 -3.45
C LEU A 38 12.14 -17.09 -4.14
N ASP A 39 12.55 -18.15 -3.44
CA ASP A 39 12.20 -19.51 -3.83
C ASP A 39 10.76 -19.81 -3.42
N LEU A 40 9.82 -19.59 -4.32
CA LEU A 40 8.38 -19.78 -4.08
C LEU A 40 7.97 -21.27 -3.98
N THR A 41 8.91 -22.20 -4.17
CA THR A 41 8.66 -23.63 -3.96
C THR A 41 8.92 -24.06 -2.51
N ARG A 42 9.61 -23.22 -1.74
CA ARG A 42 9.86 -23.40 -0.31
C ARG A 42 8.58 -23.09 0.48
N THR A 43 8.22 -23.96 1.43
CA THR A 43 6.97 -23.85 2.20
C THR A 43 7.17 -24.06 3.70
N ASP A 44 8.33 -23.64 4.23
CA ASP A 44 8.51 -23.64 5.68
C ASP A 44 7.97 -22.37 6.34
N GLU A 45 7.78 -22.41 7.66
CA GLU A 45 7.18 -21.30 8.42
C GLU A 45 7.93 -19.99 8.26
N GLU A 46 9.27 -20.03 8.11
CA GLU A 46 10.05 -18.83 7.88
C GLU A 46 9.72 -18.21 6.53
N HIS A 47 9.60 -19.04 5.50
CA HIS A 47 9.17 -18.62 4.18
C HIS A 47 7.74 -18.07 4.19
N GLU A 48 6.81 -18.72 4.90
CA GLU A 48 5.43 -18.24 5.06
C GLU A 48 5.38 -16.87 5.75
N ARG A 49 6.20 -16.65 6.79
CA ARG A 49 6.31 -15.34 7.46
C ARG A 49 6.82 -14.25 6.52
N VAL A 50 7.75 -14.57 5.62
CA VAL A 50 8.23 -13.63 4.59
C VAL A 50 7.12 -13.30 3.58
N ILE A 51 6.36 -14.30 3.13
CA ILE A 51 5.20 -14.07 2.25
C ILE A 51 4.16 -13.19 2.96
N ASP A 52 3.84 -13.47 4.22
CA ASP A 52 2.92 -12.65 5.02
C ASP A 52 3.43 -11.20 5.13
N ALA A 53 4.72 -10.97 5.36
CA ALA A 53 5.30 -9.63 5.37
C ALA A 53 5.09 -8.91 4.01
N LEU A 54 5.32 -9.60 2.90
CA LEU A 54 5.11 -9.05 1.55
C LEU A 54 3.64 -8.75 1.28
N MET A 55 2.72 -9.59 1.74
CA MET A 55 1.28 -9.35 1.64
C MET A 55 0.88 -8.10 2.43
N GLY A 56 1.41 -7.91 3.63
CA GLY A 56 1.21 -6.66 4.40
C GLY A 56 1.66 -5.42 3.63
N VAL A 57 2.82 -5.50 2.99
CA VAL A 57 3.36 -4.42 2.15
C VAL A 57 2.47 -4.14 0.93
N CYS A 58 1.94 -5.17 0.26
CA CYS A 58 0.95 -4.98 -0.81
C CYS A 58 -0.30 -4.26 -0.31
N ARG A 59 -0.80 -4.61 0.89
CA ARG A 59 -1.98 -3.94 1.46
C ARG A 59 -1.71 -2.47 1.83
N ALA A 60 -0.47 -2.12 2.19
CA ALA A 60 -0.10 -0.71 2.33
C ALA A 60 -0.20 0.04 0.98
N ALA A 61 0.22 -0.57 -0.14
CA ALA A 61 0.06 0.03 -1.46
C ALA A 61 -1.43 0.20 -1.84
N ASP A 62 -2.27 -0.78 -1.52
CA ASP A 62 -3.71 -0.70 -1.74
C ASP A 62 -4.36 0.44 -0.93
N ALA A 63 -3.97 0.61 0.34
CA ALA A 63 -4.45 1.73 1.15
C ALA A 63 -4.08 3.09 0.54
N LEU A 64 -2.87 3.24 0.00
CA LEU A 64 -2.45 4.47 -0.70
C LEU A 64 -3.30 4.73 -1.96
N ARG A 65 -3.65 3.68 -2.71
CA ARG A 65 -4.52 3.79 -3.90
C ARG A 65 -5.94 4.20 -3.51
N ALA A 66 -6.50 3.60 -2.46
CA ALA A 66 -7.81 3.94 -1.93
C ALA A 66 -7.86 5.40 -1.48
N LEU A 67 -6.86 5.85 -0.70
CA LEU A 67 -6.70 7.26 -0.30
C LEU A 67 -6.59 8.21 -1.49
N ALA A 68 -5.88 7.81 -2.56
CA ALA A 68 -5.77 8.62 -3.78
C ALA A 68 -7.12 8.77 -4.50
N ARG A 69 -8.00 7.77 -4.43
CA ARG A 69 -9.38 7.84 -4.95
C ARG A 69 -10.32 8.62 -4.02
N GLY A 70 -9.94 8.77 -2.75
CA GLY A 70 -10.81 9.32 -1.70
C GLY A 70 -11.76 8.29 -1.12
N ASP A 71 -11.45 7.00 -1.27
CA ASP A 71 -12.18 5.88 -0.69
C ASP A 71 -11.58 5.57 0.69
N ILE A 72 -12.22 6.04 1.74
CA ILE A 72 -11.71 5.90 3.12
C ILE A 72 -12.02 4.50 3.67
N ASP A 73 -13.14 3.91 3.28
CA ASP A 73 -13.56 2.59 3.76
C ASP A 73 -12.63 1.51 3.20
N GLU A 74 -12.29 1.59 1.90
CA GLU A 74 -11.31 0.68 1.29
C GLU A 74 -9.90 0.88 1.87
N ALA A 75 -9.53 2.12 2.20
CA ALA A 75 -8.26 2.41 2.85
C ALA A 75 -8.16 1.79 4.25
N ASP A 76 -9.26 1.85 5.02
CA ASP A 76 -9.34 1.23 6.35
C ASP A 76 -9.31 -0.30 6.26
N GLU A 77 -10.03 -0.91 5.33
CA GLU A 77 -10.03 -2.35 5.10
C GLU A 77 -8.61 -2.87 4.72
N ALA A 78 -7.94 -2.16 3.82
CA ALA A 78 -6.57 -2.46 3.43
C ALA A 78 -5.61 -2.34 4.63
N THR A 79 -5.79 -1.31 5.46
CA THR A 79 -5.00 -1.10 6.69
C THR A 79 -5.23 -2.21 7.72
N CYS A 80 -6.48 -2.62 7.92
CA CYS A 80 -6.82 -3.74 8.81
C CYS A 80 -6.19 -5.05 8.34
N SER A 81 -6.23 -5.30 7.02
CA SER A 81 -5.60 -6.46 6.40
C SER A 81 -4.08 -6.42 6.52
N MET A 82 -3.45 -5.25 6.32
CA MET A 82 -2.03 -5.04 6.56
C MET A 82 -1.65 -5.43 7.99
N ALA A 83 -2.42 -4.98 8.99
CA ALA A 83 -2.18 -5.33 10.38
C ALA A 83 -2.31 -6.84 10.66
N HIS A 84 -3.23 -7.52 10.00
CA HIS A 84 -3.35 -8.98 10.07
C HIS A 84 -2.08 -9.67 9.58
N TYR A 85 -1.61 -9.33 8.38
CA TYR A 85 -0.40 -9.91 7.78
C TYR A 85 0.88 -9.57 8.56
N ALA A 86 0.99 -8.33 9.07
CA ALA A 86 2.11 -7.91 9.90
C ALA A 86 2.22 -8.74 11.18
N ARG A 87 1.09 -9.07 11.83
CA ARG A 87 1.09 -9.96 13.00
C ARG A 87 1.58 -11.35 12.65
N ARG A 88 1.10 -11.94 11.56
CA ARG A 88 1.53 -13.27 11.10
C ARG A 88 3.04 -13.32 10.79
N ALA A 89 3.56 -12.26 10.18
CA ALA A 89 4.99 -12.15 9.88
C ALA A 89 5.89 -12.11 11.13
N LEU A 90 5.39 -11.63 12.27
CA LEU A 90 6.17 -11.48 13.50
C LEU A 90 6.22 -12.76 14.36
N GLY A 91 5.35 -13.73 14.12
CA GLY A 91 5.22 -14.96 14.93
C GLY A 91 4.34 -14.74 16.15
#